data_AF-A0A2E9ML32-F1
#
_entry.id   AF-A0A2E9ML32-F1
#
_cell.length_a   1.000
_cell.length_b   1.000
_cell.length_c   1.000
_cell.angle_alpha   90.00
_cell.angle_beta   90.00
_cell.angle_gamma   90.00
#
_symmetry.space_group_name_H-M   'P 1'
#
loop_
_entity.id
_entity.type
_entity.pdbx_description
1 polymer ?
#
loop_
_entity_poly.entity_id
_entity_poly.type
_entity_poly.pdbx_seq_one_letter_code
_entity_poly.pdbx_strand_id
1 'polypeptide(L)'
;MKRKTMGRPTKLTKPVQDRIVELLENGNYQVTAAKVVGISRSTLSRWLQLGAEHEATDEDSIYRSFRTAVKRAEAAAEVKAVECVVNSWEKTWTSAMTYLERKHPGRWSRGERRELSGTIEKPVQNLSVLTDEELDTLLVLTAKVEGIKGPVH
;
A
#
# COMPACT_ATOMS: atom_id res chain seq x y z
N MET A 1 35.61 -30.61 -22.91
CA MET A 1 34.82 -29.64 -22.11
C MET A 1 34.69 -28.32 -22.88
N LYS A 2 33.49 -27.92 -23.33
CA LYS A 2 33.27 -26.61 -23.95
C LYS A 2 33.28 -25.54 -22.86
N ARG A 3 34.25 -24.62 -22.89
CA ARG A 3 34.26 -23.42 -22.06
C ARG A 3 33.11 -22.51 -22.49
N LYS A 4 32.13 -22.29 -21.58
CA LYS A 4 31.12 -21.23 -21.74
C LYS A 4 31.87 -19.90 -21.82
N THR A 5 31.78 -19.21 -22.96
CA THR A 5 32.32 -17.85 -23.13
C THR A 5 31.60 -16.94 -22.16
N MET A 6 32.21 -16.72 -20.99
CA MET A 6 31.68 -15.81 -20.00
C MET A 6 31.78 -14.40 -20.60
N GLY A 7 30.62 -13.78 -20.88
CA GLY A 7 30.56 -12.37 -21.22
C GLY A 7 31.19 -11.50 -20.12
N ARG A 8 31.32 -10.19 -20.39
CA ARG A 8 31.89 -9.23 -19.43
C ARG A 8 31.35 -9.47 -18.01
N PRO A 9 32.21 -9.63 -16.99
CA PRO A 9 31.78 -9.87 -15.62
C PRO A 9 30.74 -8.83 -15.17
N THR A 10 29.67 -9.31 -14.53
CA THR A 10 28.64 -8.42 -13.96
C THR A 10 29.21 -7.62 -12.79
N LYS A 11 28.67 -6.42 -12.57
CA LYS A 11 28.98 -5.63 -11.35
C LYS A 11 28.34 -6.22 -10.09
N LEU A 12 27.37 -7.14 -10.24
CA LEU A 12 26.74 -7.84 -9.11
C LEU A 12 27.67 -8.94 -8.60
N THR A 13 28.61 -8.54 -7.76
CA THR A 13 29.51 -9.45 -7.05
C THR A 13 28.94 -9.77 -5.66
N LYS A 14 29.41 -10.87 -5.04
CA LYS A 14 28.98 -11.25 -3.69
C LYS A 14 29.19 -10.14 -2.65
N PRO A 15 30.35 -9.42 -2.61
CA PRO A 15 30.52 -8.29 -1.70
C PRO A 15 29.55 -7.13 -1.93
N VAL A 16 29.25 -6.81 -3.19
CA VAL A 16 28.27 -5.76 -3.54
C VAL A 16 26.87 -6.17 -3.09
N GLN A 17 26.48 -7.42 -3.35
CA GLN A 17 25.21 -7.98 -2.90
C GLN A 17 25.08 -7.93 -1.38
N ASP A 18 26.08 -8.44 -0.66
CA ASP A 18 26.03 -8.54 0.81
C ASP A 18 25.93 -7.15 1.44
N ARG A 19 26.69 -6.17 0.92
CA ARG A 19 26.62 -4.79 1.41
C ARG A 19 25.27 -4.12 1.13
N ILE A 20 24.65 -4.37 -0.04
CA ILE A 20 23.31 -3.87 -0.32
C ILE A 20 22.29 -4.48 0.65
N VAL A 21 22.33 -5.81 0.83
CA VAL A 21 21.43 -6.55 1.72
C VAL A 21 21.53 -6.05 3.15
N GLU A 22 22.75 -5.87 3.67
CA GLU A 22 22.99 -5.34 5.02
C GLU A 22 22.37 -3.93 5.19
N LEU A 23 22.56 -3.03 4.23
CA LEU A 23 22.01 -1.68 4.28
C LEU A 23 20.47 -1.70 4.29
N LEU A 24 19.87 -2.60 3.50
CA LEU A 24 18.42 -2.78 3.45
C LEU A 24 17.88 -3.39 4.75
N GLU A 25 18.56 -4.36 5.34
CA GLU A 25 18.21 -4.94 6.65
C GLU A 25 18.26 -3.92 7.80
N ASN A 26 18.96 -2.80 7.58
CA ASN A 26 19.00 -1.64 8.48
C ASN A 26 17.94 -0.58 8.16
N GLY A 27 16.99 -0.87 7.25
CA GLY A 27 15.87 0.00 6.92
C GLY A 27 16.16 1.11 5.91
N ASN A 28 17.29 1.06 5.22
CA ASN A 28 17.59 2.04 4.17
C ASN A 28 16.78 1.76 2.90
N TYR A 29 16.48 2.82 2.14
CA TYR A 29 15.90 2.68 0.80
C TYR A 29 16.87 2.00 -0.18
N GLN A 30 16.34 1.17 -1.08
CA GLN A 30 17.08 0.51 -2.16
C GLN A 30 18.01 1.45 -2.95
N VAL A 31 17.52 2.63 -3.30
CA VAL A 31 18.30 3.62 -4.05
C VAL A 31 19.48 4.15 -3.24
N THR A 32 19.29 4.35 -1.93
CA THR A 32 20.35 4.77 -1.01
C THR A 32 21.40 3.68 -0.87
N ALA A 33 20.97 2.43 -0.63
CA ALA A 33 21.87 1.29 -0.51
C ALA A 33 22.73 1.10 -1.78
N ALA A 34 22.11 1.20 -2.97
CA ALA A 34 22.83 1.12 -4.24
C ALA A 34 23.83 2.28 -4.44
N LYS A 35 23.46 3.52 -4.11
CA LYS A 35 24.37 4.67 -4.19
C LYS A 35 25.61 4.50 -3.32
N VAL A 36 25.44 3.99 -2.09
CA VAL A 36 26.56 3.75 -1.15
C VAL A 36 27.60 2.78 -1.73
N VAL A 37 27.18 1.77 -2.49
CA VAL A 37 28.08 0.80 -3.14
C VAL A 37 28.48 1.19 -4.57
N GLY A 38 28.17 2.41 -5.01
CA GLY A 38 28.54 2.91 -6.35
C GLY A 38 27.70 2.32 -7.51
N ILE A 39 26.50 1.82 -7.23
CA ILE A 39 25.58 1.27 -8.22
C ILE A 39 24.48 2.29 -8.54
N SER A 40 24.24 2.52 -9.83
CA SER A 40 23.18 3.42 -10.26
C SER A 40 21.79 2.82 -9.99
N ARG A 41 20.78 3.67 -9.76
CA ARG A 41 19.38 3.24 -9.61
C ARG A 41 18.93 2.37 -10.79
N SER A 42 19.26 2.77 -12.02
CA SER A 42 18.88 2.03 -13.23
C SER A 42 19.52 0.65 -13.28
N THR A 43 20.77 0.50 -12.83
CA THR A 43 21.44 -0.80 -12.73
C THR A 43 20.75 -1.70 -11.70
N LEU A 44 20.47 -1.18 -10.51
CA LEU A 44 19.76 -1.95 -9.47
C LEU A 44 18.37 -2.38 -9.95
N SER A 45 17.60 -1.45 -10.51
CA SER A 45 16.26 -1.72 -11.04
C SER A 45 16.29 -2.81 -12.11
N ARG A 46 17.27 -2.76 -13.02
CA ARG A 46 17.46 -3.83 -14.02
C ARG A 46 17.76 -5.18 -13.38
N TRP A 47 18.60 -5.25 -12.35
CA TRP A 47 18.89 -6.52 -11.67
C TRP A 47 17.66 -7.11 -10.99
N LEU A 48 16.85 -6.26 -10.33
CA LEU A 48 15.61 -6.68 -9.71
C LEU A 48 14.56 -7.11 -10.74
N GLN A 49 14.49 -6.43 -11.89
CA GLN A 49 13.61 -6.80 -12.99
C GLN A 49 13.99 -8.17 -13.56
N LEU A 50 15.27 -8.38 -13.88
CA LEU A 50 15.78 -9.69 -14.32
C LEU A 50 15.51 -10.78 -13.27
N GLY A 51 15.70 -10.47 -11.99
CA GLY A 51 15.39 -11.41 -10.92
C GLY A 51 13.91 -11.78 -10.82
N ALA A 52 13.00 -10.86 -11.18
CA ALA A 52 11.57 -11.14 -11.22
C ALA A 52 11.19 -12.00 -12.44
N GLU A 53 11.79 -11.71 -13.60
CA GLU A 53 11.60 -12.51 -14.82
C GLU A 53 12.09 -13.94 -14.62
N HIS A 54 13.28 -14.10 -14.05
CA HIS A 54 13.86 -15.42 -13.77
C HIS A 54 13.11 -16.17 -12.65
N GLU A 55 12.47 -15.46 -11.72
CA GLU A 55 11.54 -16.09 -10.75
C GLU A 55 10.29 -16.62 -11.45
N ALA A 56 9.75 -15.88 -12.44
CA ALA A 56 8.56 -16.29 -13.18
C ALA A 56 8.81 -17.50 -14.12
N THR A 57 10.03 -17.65 -14.63
CA THR A 57 10.44 -18.78 -15.48
C THR A 57 11.08 -19.94 -14.71
N ASP A 58 11.16 -19.83 -13.38
CA ASP A 58 11.91 -20.73 -12.49
C ASP A 58 13.37 -20.97 -12.91
N GLU A 59 13.99 -19.94 -13.48
CA GLU A 59 15.40 -19.95 -13.87
C GLU A 59 16.30 -19.66 -12.66
N ASP A 60 17.17 -20.61 -12.33
CA ASP A 60 18.19 -20.37 -11.31
C ASP A 60 19.26 -19.39 -11.82
N SER A 61 19.38 -18.27 -11.12
CA SER A 61 20.28 -17.19 -11.51
C SER A 61 20.70 -16.33 -10.32
N ILE A 62 21.82 -15.63 -10.49
CA ILE A 62 22.32 -14.67 -9.50
C ILE A 62 21.30 -13.54 -9.24
N TYR A 63 20.52 -13.15 -10.26
CA TYR A 63 19.54 -12.07 -10.14
C TYR A 63 18.30 -12.51 -9.36
N ARG A 64 17.82 -13.74 -9.57
CA ARG A 64 16.74 -14.35 -8.77
C ARG A 64 17.16 -14.41 -7.31
N SER A 65 18.32 -15.00 -7.04
CA SER A 65 18.88 -15.10 -5.68
C SER A 65 19.06 -13.73 -5.02
N PHE A 66 19.59 -12.75 -5.75
CA PHE A 66 19.76 -11.37 -5.26
C PHE A 66 18.41 -10.72 -4.92
N ARG A 67 17.41 -10.84 -5.80
CA ARG A 67 16.07 -10.28 -5.56
C ARG A 67 15.41 -10.91 -4.34
N THR A 68 15.53 -12.23 -4.16
CA THR A 68 15.01 -12.91 -2.97
C THR A 68 15.70 -12.39 -1.70
N ALA A 69 17.02 -12.19 -1.74
CA ALA A 69 17.76 -11.62 -0.62
C ALA A 69 17.31 -10.18 -0.30
N VAL A 70 17.07 -9.34 -1.32
CA VAL A 70 16.54 -7.98 -1.17
C VAL A 70 15.17 -7.98 -0.51
N LYS A 71 14.22 -8.80 -1.00
CA LYS A 71 12.88 -8.91 -0.39
C LYS A 71 12.95 -9.35 1.07
N ARG A 72 13.81 -10.33 1.38
CA ARG A 72 14.02 -10.81 2.75
C ARG A 72 14.59 -9.71 3.64
N ALA A 73 15.54 -8.92 3.14
CA ALA A 73 16.14 -7.81 3.86
C ALA A 73 15.13 -6.73 4.23
N GLU A 74 14.28 -6.35 3.27
CA GLU A 74 13.22 -5.36 3.49
C GLU A 74 12.18 -5.85 4.50
N ALA A 75 11.77 -7.11 4.41
CA ALA A 75 10.88 -7.72 5.41
C ALA A 75 11.53 -7.74 6.81
N ALA A 76 12.81 -8.07 6.91
CA ALA A 76 13.54 -8.05 8.19
C ALA A 76 13.63 -6.64 8.78
N ALA A 77 13.83 -5.61 7.94
CA ALA A 77 13.82 -4.23 8.38
C ALA A 77 12.44 -3.78 8.88
N GLU A 78 11.36 -4.20 8.20
CA GLU A 78 9.99 -3.94 8.65
C GLU A 78 9.72 -4.57 10.03
N VAL A 79 10.14 -5.82 10.24
CA VAL A 79 10.04 -6.49 11.55
C VAL A 79 10.77 -5.69 12.64
N LYS A 80 12.03 -5.30 12.40
CA LYS A 80 12.80 -4.47 13.35
C LYS A 80 12.12 -3.14 13.66
N ALA A 81 11.52 -2.50 12.66
CA ALA A 81 10.79 -1.25 12.84
C ALA A 81 9.55 -1.45 13.73
N VAL A 82 8.79 -2.52 13.51
CA VAL A 82 7.65 -2.88 14.35
C VAL A 82 8.09 -3.20 15.77
N GLU A 83 9.17 -3.97 15.95
CA GLU A 83 9.76 -4.26 17.26
C GLU A 83 10.17 -2.98 18.00
N CYS A 84 10.72 -1.99 17.30
CA CYS A 84 11.05 -0.70 17.91
C CYS A 84 9.80 0.02 18.43
N VAL A 85 8.72 0.05 17.64
CA VAL A 85 7.43 0.64 18.05
C VAL A 85 6.87 -0.11 19.27
N VAL A 86 6.83 -1.44 19.20
CA VAL A 86 6.39 -2.33 20.28
C VAL A 86 7.22 -2.07 21.53
N ASN A 87 8.55 -2.12 21.49
CA ASN A 87 9.38 -1.89 22.68
C ASN A 87 9.21 -0.47 23.29
N SER A 88 8.80 0.51 22.49
CA SER A 88 8.56 1.88 22.97
C SER A 88 7.21 2.07 23.68
N TRP A 89 6.24 1.17 23.49
CA TRP A 89 4.88 1.36 24.00
C TRP A 89 4.75 1.26 25.52
N GLU A 90 5.73 0.65 26.20
CA GLU A 90 5.78 0.53 27.66
C GLU A 90 6.08 1.90 28.28
N LYS A 91 6.80 2.73 27.52
CA LYS A 91 7.24 4.06 27.93
C LYS A 91 6.28 5.14 27.45
N THR A 92 5.68 4.95 26.28
CA THR A 92 4.80 5.94 25.65
C THR A 92 3.56 5.28 25.09
N TRP A 93 2.41 5.53 25.72
CA TRP A 93 1.12 5.02 25.27
C TRP A 93 0.78 5.43 23.82
N THR A 94 1.31 6.56 23.33
CA THR A 94 1.09 7.02 21.95
C THR A 94 1.65 6.06 20.91
N SER A 95 2.74 5.34 21.20
CA SER A 95 3.26 4.29 20.33
C SER A 95 2.28 3.11 20.23
N ALA A 96 1.70 2.70 21.37
CA ALA A 96 0.67 1.66 21.42
C ALA A 96 -0.57 2.08 20.60
N MET A 97 -1.03 3.31 20.82
CA MET A 97 -2.20 3.86 20.14
C MET A 97 -1.97 3.97 18.63
N THR A 98 -0.80 4.49 18.21
CA THR A 98 -0.43 4.60 16.79
C THR A 98 -0.40 3.23 16.11
N TYR A 99 0.15 2.21 16.78
CA TYR A 99 0.16 0.84 16.27
C TYR A 99 -1.27 0.31 16.08
N LEU A 100 -2.15 0.48 17.06
CA LEU A 100 -3.54 0.01 17.02
C LEU A 100 -4.35 0.72 15.94
N GLU A 101 -4.20 2.04 15.79
CA GLU A 101 -4.86 2.83 14.74
C GLU A 101 -4.50 2.34 13.34
N ARG A 102 -3.22 2.01 13.10
CA ARG A 102 -2.76 1.55 11.78
C ARG A 102 -3.09 0.08 11.51
N LYS A 103 -2.99 -0.79 12.54
CA LYS A 103 -3.26 -2.23 12.40
C LYS A 103 -4.75 -2.55 12.34
N HIS A 104 -5.57 -1.76 13.03
CA HIS A 104 -7.00 -1.98 13.21
C HIS A 104 -7.82 -0.68 13.05
N PRO A 105 -7.73 -0.01 11.90
CA PRO A 105 -8.38 1.29 11.71
C PRO A 105 -9.89 1.24 11.94
N GLY A 106 -10.59 0.17 11.57
CA GLY A 106 -12.04 0.08 11.83
C GLY A 106 -12.46 0.09 13.30
N ARG A 107 -11.58 -0.32 14.23
CA ARG A 107 -11.86 -0.35 15.67
C ARG A 107 -11.22 0.82 16.44
N TRP A 108 -10.09 1.30 15.95
CA TRP A 108 -9.23 2.24 16.68
C TRP A 108 -9.03 3.57 15.96
N SER A 109 -9.31 3.66 14.65
CA SER A 109 -9.32 4.95 13.98
C SER A 109 -10.42 5.81 14.59
N ARG A 110 -10.12 7.08 14.81
CA ARG A 110 -11.16 8.08 15.07
C ARG A 110 -12.08 8.04 13.86
N GLY A 111 -13.27 7.45 14.01
CA GLY A 111 -14.26 7.41 12.95
C GLY A 111 -14.41 8.83 12.42
N GLU A 112 -13.98 9.04 11.18
CA GLU A 112 -14.04 10.36 10.56
C GLU A 112 -15.53 10.63 10.30
N ARG A 113 -16.21 11.23 11.27
CA ARG A 113 -17.56 11.76 11.08
C ARG A 113 -17.39 12.94 10.11
N ARG A 114 -17.37 12.64 8.81
CA ARG A 114 -17.54 13.65 7.77
C ARG A 114 -18.97 14.14 7.83
N GLU A 115 -19.21 15.16 8.61
CA GLU A 115 -20.38 15.99 8.39
C GLU A 115 -20.17 16.68 7.04
N LEU A 116 -20.85 16.17 6.01
CA LEU A 116 -21.05 16.91 4.77
C LEU A 116 -21.96 18.11 5.11
N SER A 117 -21.40 19.14 5.73
CA SER A 117 -22.04 20.44 5.87
C SER A 117 -21.96 21.17 4.54
N GLY A 118 -22.54 20.58 3.50
CA GLY A 118 -23.02 21.36 2.37
C GLY A 118 -24.31 22.01 2.80
N THR A 119 -24.46 23.31 2.56
CA THR A 119 -25.79 23.93 2.52
C THR A 119 -26.60 23.09 1.53
N ILE A 120 -27.49 22.22 2.02
CA ILE A 120 -28.53 21.67 1.17
C ILE A 120 -29.39 22.89 0.86
N GLU A 121 -29.12 23.55 -0.27
CA GLU A 121 -30.14 24.35 -0.93
C GLU A 121 -31.29 23.37 -1.12
N LYS A 122 -32.29 23.41 -0.22
CA LYS A 122 -33.53 22.70 -0.44
C LYS A 122 -34.10 23.36 -1.70
N PRO A 123 -34.07 22.72 -2.88
CA PRO A 123 -34.72 23.35 -4.01
C PRO A 123 -36.19 23.40 -3.64
N VAL A 124 -36.71 24.61 -3.39
CA VAL A 124 -38.14 24.80 -3.17
C VAL A 124 -38.76 24.66 -4.54
N GLN A 125 -39.06 23.42 -4.93
CA GLN A 125 -39.76 23.15 -6.17
C GLN A 125 -41.19 23.65 -6.00
N ASN A 126 -41.57 24.61 -6.85
CA ASN A 126 -42.94 25.08 -6.87
C ASN A 126 -43.80 24.01 -7.55
N LEU A 127 -44.55 23.25 -6.76
CA LEU A 127 -45.44 22.19 -7.24
C LEU A 127 -46.73 22.74 -7.84
N SER A 128 -47.01 24.04 -7.69
CA SER A 128 -48.23 24.67 -8.24
C SER A 128 -48.22 24.80 -9.77
N VAL A 129 -47.09 24.49 -10.41
CA VAL A 129 -46.90 24.61 -11.86
C VAL A 129 -47.13 23.27 -12.57
N LEU A 130 -47.38 22.20 -11.81
CA LEU A 130 -47.64 20.88 -12.35
C LEU A 130 -49.05 20.77 -12.90
N THR A 131 -49.20 20.01 -13.97
CA THR A 131 -50.48 19.64 -14.56
C THR A 131 -51.15 18.53 -13.75
N ASP A 132 -52.48 18.36 -13.89
CA ASP A 132 -53.23 17.34 -13.16
C ASP A 132 -52.69 15.91 -13.39
N GLU A 133 -52.17 15.62 -14.59
CA GLU A 133 -51.53 14.34 -14.92
C GLU A 133 -50.19 14.13 -14.19
N GLU A 134 -49.40 15.20 -14.05
CA GLU A 134 -48.13 15.17 -13.31
C GLU A 134 -48.37 15.07 -11.79
N LEU A 135 -49.44 15.68 -11.28
CA LEU A 135 -49.87 15.54 -9.89
C LEU A 135 -50.31 14.10 -9.56
N ASP A 136 -51.02 13.43 -10.47
CA ASP A 136 -51.44 12.04 -10.27
C ASP A 136 -50.22 11.09 -10.24
N THR A 137 -49.23 11.36 -11.08
CA THR A 137 -47.95 10.63 -11.09
C THR A 137 -47.20 10.80 -9.76
N LEU A 138 -47.21 12.00 -9.17
CA LEU A 138 -46.61 12.24 -7.85
C LEU A 138 -47.35 11.51 -6.74
N LEU A 139 -48.68 11.45 -6.75
CA LEU A 139 -49.47 10.70 -5.76
C LEU A 139 -49.13 9.21 -5.74
N VAL A 140 -48.91 8.62 -6.93
CA VAL A 140 -48.49 7.22 -7.05
C VAL A 140 -47.09 7.01 -6.47
N LEU A 141 -46.17 7.95 -6.69
CA LEU A 141 -44.81 7.87 -6.16
C LEU A 141 -44.79 8.04 -4.63
N THR A 142 -45.55 8.98 -4.07
CA THR A 142 -45.63 9.17 -2.61
C THR A 142 -46.21 7.93 -1.92
N ALA A 143 -47.26 7.32 -2.48
CA ALA A 143 -47.83 6.08 -1.95
C ALA A 143 -46.82 4.92 -1.96
N LYS A 144 -45.96 4.81 -2.98
CA LYS A 144 -44.87 3.83 -3.01
C LYS A 144 -43.79 4.09 -1.97
N VAL A 145 -43.45 5.35 -1.72
CA VAL A 145 -42.44 5.72 -0.71
C VAL A 145 -42.96 5.44 0.70
N GLU A 146 -44.23 5.77 0.99
CA GLU A 146 -44.85 5.50 2.30
C GLU A 146 -45.05 4.00 2.57
N GLY A 147 -45.27 3.19 1.52
CA GLY A 147 -45.34 1.73 1.63
C GLY A 147 -44.00 1.06 1.96
N ILE A 148 -42.87 1.75 1.74
CA ILE A 148 -41.54 1.32 2.15
C ILE A 148 -41.32 1.82 3.58
N LYS A 149 -41.86 1.11 4.58
CA LYS A 149 -41.48 1.35 5.98
C LYS A 149 -39.95 1.27 6.08
N GLY A 150 -39.31 2.42 6.27
CA GLY A 150 -37.88 2.50 6.58
C GLY A 150 -37.59 1.75 7.89
N PRO A 151 -36.33 1.29 8.09
CA PRO A 151 -35.97 0.60 9.32
C PRO A 151 -36.17 1.54 10.50
N VAL A 152 -37.00 1.11 11.46
CA VAL A 152 -37.10 1.73 12.78
C VAL A 152 -35.79 1.40 13.49
N HIS A 153 -34.99 2.42 13.77
CA HIS A 153 -33.81 2.29 14.63
C HIS A 153 -34.20 2.06 16.08
#